data_AF-A0A6P4ZZR2-F1
#
_entry.id   AF-A0A6P4ZZR2-F1
#
_cell.length_a   1.000
_cell.length_b   1.000
_cell.length_c   1.000
_cell.angle_alpha   90.00
_cell.angle_beta   90.00
_cell.angle_gamma   90.00
#
_symmetry.space_group_name_H-M   'P 1'
#
loop_
_entity.id
_entity.type
_entity.pdbx_description
1 polymer ?
#
loop_
_entity_poly.entity_id
_entity_poly.type
_entity_poly.pdbx_seq_one_letter_code
_entity_poly.pdbx_strand_id
1 'polypeptide(L)'
;MYFQCDNGRCIFDVPGVISWLCDGFDDCGDGSDEANCGNVVTRPPCQPGLWQCDNGGCIPEERRCDGLYDCHDFSDENNCPTN
;
A
#
# COMPACT_ATOMS: atom_id res chain seq x y z
N MET A 1 -18.31 -6.50 -2.37
CA MET A 1 -18.75 -5.14 -2.73
C MET A 1 -17.81 -4.64 -3.82
N TYR A 2 -18.19 -3.62 -4.57
CA TYR A 2 -17.40 -3.08 -5.68
C TYR A 2 -17.49 -1.56 -5.62
N PHE A 3 -16.39 -0.89 -5.95
CA PHE A 3 -16.37 0.56 -6.14
C PHE A 3 -16.53 0.87 -7.62
N GLN A 4 -17.34 1.86 -7.95
CA GLN A 4 -17.55 2.32 -9.32
C GLN A 4 -16.73 3.58 -9.56
N CYS A 5 -15.82 3.51 -10.51
CA CYS A 5 -14.95 4.59 -10.98
C CYS A 5 -15.74 5.66 -11.75
N ASP A 6 -15.17 6.84 -11.95
CA ASP A 6 -15.82 7.92 -12.71
C ASP A 6 -15.97 7.57 -14.20
N ASN A 7 -15.05 6.79 -14.77
CA ASN A 7 -15.18 6.22 -16.12
C ASN A 7 -16.23 5.08 -16.23
N GLY A 8 -16.90 4.73 -15.13
CA GLY A 8 -17.93 3.69 -15.07
C GLY A 8 -17.41 2.25 -14.94
N ARG A 9 -16.10 2.03 -14.81
CA ARG A 9 -15.53 0.73 -14.43
C ARG A 9 -15.86 0.38 -12.98
N CYS A 10 -15.81 -0.90 -12.66
CA CYS A 10 -15.94 -1.39 -11.29
C CYS A 10 -14.69 -2.13 -10.88
N ILE A 11 -14.16 -1.78 -9.70
CA ILE A 11 -13.01 -2.41 -9.07
C ILE A 11 -13.43 -3.13 -7.79
N PHE A 12 -12.56 -4.00 -7.27
CA PHE A 12 -12.87 -4.78 -6.08
C PHE A 12 -12.67 -3.93 -4.81
N ASP A 13 -13.78 -3.72 -4.08
CA ASP A 13 -13.75 -3.14 -2.74
C ASP A 13 -14.55 -4.01 -1.78
N VAL A 14 -13.83 -4.82 -1.03
CA VAL A 14 -14.32 -5.78 -0.04
C VAL A 14 -13.64 -5.47 1.29
N PRO A 15 -14.34 -4.78 2.21
CA PRO A 15 -13.80 -4.43 3.51
C PRO A 15 -13.27 -5.66 4.26
N GLY A 16 -12.02 -5.59 4.71
CA GLY A 16 -11.37 -6.68 5.44
C GLY A 16 -10.90 -7.86 4.60
N VAL A 17 -10.98 -7.80 3.27
CA VAL A 17 -10.45 -8.85 2.37
C VAL A 17 -9.56 -8.26 1.28
N ILE A 18 -10.10 -7.38 0.44
CA ILE A 18 -9.38 -6.76 -0.68
C ILE A 18 -9.97 -5.39 -0.95
N SER A 19 -9.16 -4.34 -1.03
CA SER A 19 -9.63 -3.00 -1.39
C SER A 19 -8.66 -2.42 -2.39
N TRP A 20 -9.16 -2.11 -3.58
CA TRP A 20 -8.48 -1.41 -4.66
C TRP A 20 -8.74 0.11 -4.60
N LEU A 21 -9.37 0.56 -3.51
CA LEU A 21 -9.52 1.98 -3.20
C LEU A 21 -8.30 2.41 -2.39
N CYS A 22 -7.61 3.44 -2.85
CA CYS A 22 -6.52 4.06 -2.12
C CYS A 22 -5.40 3.07 -1.77
N ASP A 23 -5.12 2.14 -2.68
CA ASP A 23 -4.10 1.13 -2.51
C ASP A 23 -2.76 1.54 -3.17
N GLY A 24 -2.77 2.67 -3.89
CA GLY A 24 -1.64 3.26 -4.59
C GLY A 24 -1.52 2.82 -6.04
N PHE A 25 -2.50 2.08 -6.58
CA PHE A 25 -2.56 1.67 -7.97
C PHE A 25 -3.78 2.26 -8.68
N ASP A 26 -3.61 2.62 -9.95
CA ASP A 26 -4.72 3.05 -10.80
C ASP A 26 -5.41 1.81 -11.39
N ASP A 27 -6.29 1.19 -10.61
CA ASP A 27 -7.11 0.06 -11.04
C ASP A 27 -8.31 0.52 -11.87
N CYS A 28 -8.78 1.75 -11.62
CA CYS A 28 -9.81 2.38 -12.44
C CYS A 28 -9.33 2.69 -13.86
N GLY A 29 -8.05 2.92 -14.09
CA GLY A 29 -7.45 3.40 -15.35
C GLY A 29 -7.69 4.88 -15.64
N ASP A 30 -8.30 5.59 -14.71
CA ASP A 30 -8.53 7.05 -14.72
C ASP A 30 -8.12 7.73 -13.39
N GLY A 31 -7.55 6.95 -12.45
CA GLY A 31 -7.09 7.38 -11.14
C GLY A 31 -8.21 7.71 -10.15
N SER A 32 -9.48 7.43 -10.45
CA SER A 32 -10.62 7.79 -9.58
C SER A 32 -10.56 7.12 -8.21
N ASP A 33 -10.09 5.89 -8.18
CA ASP A 33 -9.84 5.08 -6.99
C ASP A 33 -8.73 5.64 -6.09
N GLU A 34 -7.83 6.45 -6.65
CA GLU A 34 -6.71 7.07 -5.95
C GLU A 34 -6.91 8.59 -5.72
N ALA A 35 -7.93 9.20 -6.32
CA ALA A 35 -8.09 10.66 -6.36
C ALA A 35 -8.69 11.28 -5.08
N ASN A 36 -9.44 10.52 -4.29
CA ASN A 36 -10.14 11.04 -3.08
C ASN A 36 -9.81 10.24 -1.82
N CYS A 37 -8.62 9.68 -1.82
CA CYS A 37 -7.97 9.14 -0.64
C CYS A 37 -7.51 10.35 0.15
N GLY A 38 -8.08 10.60 1.33
CA GLY A 38 -7.47 11.56 2.27
C GLY A 38 -6.03 11.12 2.60
N ASN A 39 -5.44 11.57 3.70
CA ASN A 39 -4.25 10.89 4.25
C ASN A 39 -4.56 9.44 4.74
N VAL A 40 -5.57 8.81 4.17
CA VAL A 40 -6.07 7.48 4.41
C VAL A 40 -5.75 6.69 3.14
N VAL A 41 -4.48 6.33 3.02
CA VAL A 41 -4.14 5.15 2.24
C VAL A 41 -4.76 4.00 3.04
N THR A 42 -5.92 3.48 2.62
CA THR A 42 -6.53 2.27 3.20
C THR A 42 -5.73 1.04 2.78
N ARG A 43 -4.40 1.12 2.86
CA ARG A 43 -3.57 -0.07 2.84
C ARG A 43 -3.93 -0.82 4.12
N PRO A 44 -4.51 -2.02 4.04
CA PRO A 44 -4.70 -2.83 5.23
C PRO A 44 -3.34 -2.90 5.94
N PRO A 45 -3.31 -2.83 7.29
CA PRO A 45 -2.06 -3.00 8.01
C PRO A 45 -1.38 -4.27 7.47
N CYS A 46 -0.10 -4.16 7.12
CA CYS A 46 0.64 -5.27 6.53
C CYS A 46 0.40 -6.54 7.35
N GLN A 47 0.27 -7.70 6.68
CA GLN A 47 -0.01 -8.95 7.38
C GLN A 47 1.01 -9.19 8.50
N PRO A 48 0.65 -9.89 9.59
CA PRO A 48 1.59 -10.21 10.65
C PRO A 48 2.88 -10.85 10.08
N GLY A 49 4.03 -10.25 10.37
CA GLY A 49 5.34 -10.64 9.81
C GLY A 49 5.81 -9.84 8.60
N LEU A 50 5.01 -8.86 8.14
CA LEU A 50 5.40 -7.85 7.17
C LEU A 50 5.56 -6.49 7.87
N TRP A 51 6.57 -5.73 7.46
CA TRP A 51 6.82 -4.37 7.86
C TRP A 51 6.34 -3.38 6.78
N GLN A 52 5.80 -2.24 7.21
CA GLN A 52 5.26 -1.23 6.31
C GLN A 52 6.29 -0.12 6.04
N CYS A 53 6.66 0.05 4.77
CA CYS A 53 7.45 1.17 4.25
C CYS A 53 6.74 2.51 4.48
N ASP A 54 7.48 3.63 4.44
CA ASP A 54 6.90 4.97 4.63
C ASP A 54 6.00 5.39 3.45
N ASN A 55 6.29 4.92 2.25
CA ASN A 55 5.41 5.01 1.08
C ASN A 55 4.17 4.11 1.21
N GLY A 56 4.13 3.26 2.24
CA GLY A 56 3.05 2.34 2.59
C GLY A 56 3.21 0.93 2.01
N GLY A 57 4.28 0.64 1.26
CA GLY A 57 4.56 -0.71 0.75
C GLY A 57 4.75 -1.71 1.90
N CYS A 58 4.58 -3.01 1.63
CA CYS A 58 4.82 -4.04 2.64
C CYS A 58 5.99 -4.93 2.21
N ILE A 59 6.98 -5.07 3.08
CA ILE A 59 8.11 -5.98 2.91
C ILE A 59 8.15 -6.98 4.08
N PRO A 60 8.80 -8.14 3.96
CA PRO A 60 9.01 -9.02 5.12
C PRO A 60 9.74 -8.29 6.24
N GLU A 61 9.36 -8.53 7.50
CA GLU A 61 10.02 -7.87 8.65
C GLU A 61 11.52 -8.21 8.72
N GLU A 62 11.91 -9.39 8.23
CA GLU A 62 13.31 -9.84 8.07
C GLU A 62 14.13 -9.03 7.06
N ARG A 63 13.47 -8.28 6.17
CA ARG A 63 14.11 -7.41 5.17
C ARG A 63 14.28 -5.98 5.65
N ARG A 64 13.75 -5.65 6.82
CA ARG A 64 14.04 -4.36 7.43
C ARG A 64 15.48 -4.39 7.96
N CYS A 65 16.31 -3.45 7.51
CA CYS A 65 17.70 -3.33 7.93
C CYS A 65 18.57 -4.53 7.54
N ASP A 66 18.31 -5.13 6.37
CA ASP A 66 19.08 -6.24 5.85
C ASP A 66 20.23 -5.80 4.92
N GLY A 67 20.33 -4.50 4.66
CA GLY A 67 21.34 -3.90 3.79
C GLY A 67 20.94 -3.85 2.32
N LEU A 68 19.71 -4.22 1.97
CA LEU A 68 19.14 -4.17 0.62
C LEU A 68 18.00 -3.16 0.57
N TYR A 69 17.75 -2.63 -0.63
CA TYR A 69 16.62 -1.73 -0.86
C TYR A 69 15.40 -2.54 -1.30
N ASP A 70 14.58 -2.93 -0.35
CA ASP A 70 13.32 -3.64 -0.59
C ASP A 70 12.12 -2.68 -0.66
N CYS A 71 12.15 -1.58 0.10
CA CYS A 71 11.18 -0.51 -0.06
C CYS A 71 11.54 0.39 -1.25
N HIS A 72 10.53 0.77 -2.06
CA HIS A 72 10.71 1.67 -3.21
C HIS A 72 11.22 3.07 -2.81
N ASP A 73 10.92 3.46 -1.58
CA ASP A 73 11.32 4.70 -0.92
C ASP A 73 12.44 4.48 0.10
N PHE A 74 13.16 3.34 0.04
CA PHE A 74 14.33 3.01 0.87
C PHE A 74 14.13 3.15 2.39
N SER A 75 12.87 3.20 2.84
CA SER A 75 12.50 3.43 4.24
C SER A 75 12.86 2.26 5.16
N ASP A 76 12.97 1.06 4.59
CA ASP A 76 13.40 -0.17 5.27
C ASP A 76 14.82 -0.10 5.82
N GLU A 77 15.70 0.60 5.11
CA GLU A 77 17.10 0.80 5.48
C GLU A 77 17.32 2.11 6.25
N ASN A 78 16.26 2.89 6.46
CA ASN A 78 16.32 4.12 7.24
C ASN A 78 16.19 3.83 8.73
N ASN A 79 17.06 4.45 9.53
CA ASN A 79 17.00 4.42 11.00
C ASN A 79 17.16 3.01 11.62
N CYS A 80 18.03 2.21 11.00
CA CYS A 80 18.41 0.89 11.50
C CYS A 80 19.26 0.97 12.77
N PRO A 81 19.02 0.10 13.77
CA PRO A 81 19.85 0.06 14.96
C PRO A 81 21.28 -0.35 14.58
N THR A 82 22.21 0.60 14.61
CA THR A 82 23.64 0.32 14.61
C THR A 82 23.99 -0.31 15.95
N ASN A 83 24.24 -1.62 15.97
CA ASN A 83 24.87 -2.28 17.12
C ASN A 83 26.21 -1.61 17.47
#